data_AF-A0A7X7WQR0-F1
#
_entry.id   AF-A0A7X7WQR0-F1
#
_cell.length_a   1.000
_cell.length_b   1.000
_cell.length_c   1.000
_cell.angle_alpha   90.00
_cell.angle_beta   90.00
_cell.angle_gamma   90.00
#
_symmetry.space_group_name_H-M   'P 1'
#
loop_
_entity.id
_entity.type
_entity.pdbx_description
1 polymer ?
#
loop_
_entity_poly.entity_id
_entity_poly.type
_entity_poly.pdbx_seq_one_letter_code
_entity_poly.pdbx_strand_id
1 'polypeptide(L)' 'SFLFALLEPSKELRAYEDKNQGFQKLALMEEAKALPWGAVWDYFCLTNNVPVGADYISEIEKYETKVLSKR' A
#
# COMPACT_ATOMS: atom_id res chain seq x y z
N SER A 1 -1.32 -4.94 -6.33
CA SER A 1 -1.62 -4.14 -5.13
C SER A 1 -2.39 -2.89 -5.54
N PHE A 2 -3.67 -2.76 -5.19
CA PHE A 2 -4.52 -1.67 -5.72
C PHE A 2 -4.10 -0.27 -5.26
N LEU A 3 -3.71 -0.09 -3.99
CA LEU A 3 -3.29 1.21 -3.47
C LEU A 3 -2.07 1.77 -4.20
N PHE A 4 -1.07 0.94 -4.47
CA PHE A 4 0.13 1.35 -5.20
C PHE A 4 -0.19 1.89 -6.59
N ALA A 5 -1.10 1.24 -7.32
CA ALA A 5 -1.53 1.70 -8.64
C ALA A 5 -2.28 3.05 -8.59
N LEU A 6 -3.00 3.33 -7.50
CA LEU A 6 -3.68 4.62 -7.30
C LEU A 6 -2.71 5.76 -6.97
N LEU A 7 -1.56 5.43 -6.37
CA LEU A 7 -0.53 6.40 -5.98
C LEU A 7 0.57 6.56 -7.03
N GLU A 8 0.58 5.74 -8.07
CA GLU A 8 1.54 5.83 -9.16
C GLU A 8 1.32 7.11 -9.99
N PRO A 9 2.39 7.82 -10.41
CA PRO A 9 2.31 8.98 -11.29
C PRO A 9 1.97 8.59 -12.74
N SER A 10 0.84 7.91 -12.93
CA SER A 10 0.40 7.34 -14.21
C SER A 10 0.31 8.34 -15.36
N LYS A 11 -0.06 9.60 -15.09
CA LYS A 11 -0.07 10.68 -16.10
C LYS A 11 1.33 10.98 -16.63
N GLU A 12 2.32 11.03 -15.75
CA GLU A 12 3.71 11.33 -16.11
C GLU A 12 4.36 10.15 -16.83
N LEU A 13 4.10 8.91 -16.38
CA LEU A 13 4.57 7.70 -17.04
C LEU A 13 4.05 7.57 -18.47
N ARG A 14 2.76 7.89 -18.71
CA ARG A 14 2.19 7.94 -20.07
C ARG A 14 2.85 9.02 -20.91
N ALA A 15 3.10 10.20 -20.35
CA ALA A 15 3.77 11.28 -21.07
C ALA A 15 5.20 10.92 -21.48
N TYR A 16 5.95 10.17 -20.65
CA TYR A 16 7.27 9.64 -21.02
C TYR A 16 7.17 8.56 -22.10
N GLU A 17 6.16 7.70 -22.02
CA GLU A 17 5.90 6.66 -23.02
C GLU A 17 5.58 7.26 -24.40
N ASP A 18 4.67 8.24 -24.47
CA ASP A 18 4.30 8.93 -25.70
C ASP A 18 5.49 9.64 -26.37
N LYS A 19 6.51 10.01 -25.57
CA LYS A 19 7.75 10.65 -26.05
C LYS A 19 8.89 9.66 -26.33
N ASN A 20 8.65 8.35 -26.24
CA ASN A 20 9.67 7.29 -26.32
C ASN A 20 10.83 7.45 -25.31
N GLN A 21 10.54 8.05 -24.16
CA GLN A 21 11.51 8.31 -23.07
C GLN A 21 11.56 7.13 -22.10
N GLY A 22 12.02 5.97 -22.59
CA GLY A 22 12.01 4.70 -21.84
C GLY A 22 12.85 4.72 -20.56
N PHE A 23 13.98 5.43 -20.56
CA PHE A 23 14.83 5.56 -19.36
C PHE A 23 14.13 6.33 -18.24
N GLN A 24 13.52 7.47 -18.57
CA GLN A 24 12.81 8.32 -17.61
C GLN A 24 11.60 7.59 -17.04
N LYS A 25 10.86 6.87 -17.89
CA LYS A 25 9.77 5.99 -17.46
C LYS A 25 10.27 4.96 -16.44
N LEU A 26 11.35 4.24 -16.75
CA LEU A 26 11.93 3.25 -15.84
C LEU A 26 12.40 3.86 -14.52
N ALA A 27 13.14 4.98 -14.58
CA ALA A 27 13.65 5.66 -13.40
C ALA A 27 12.51 6.10 -12.47
N LEU A 28 11.45 6.70 -13.03
CA LEU A 28 10.30 7.12 -12.24
C LEU A 28 9.55 5.94 -11.61
N MET A 29 9.45 4.81 -12.33
CA MET A 29 8.85 3.59 -11.78
C MET A 29 9.66 3.01 -10.62
N GLU A 30 10.99 3.04 -10.67
CA GLU A 30 11.84 2.57 -9.57
C GLU A 30 11.79 3.52 -8.36
N GLU A 31 11.86 4.84 -8.58
CA GLU A 31 11.68 5.83 -7.50
C GLU A 31 10.30 5.71 -6.84
N ALA A 32 9.27 5.41 -7.63
CA ALA A 32 7.92 5.17 -7.12
C ALA A 32 7.81 3.93 -6.22
N LYS A 33 8.85 3.05 -6.15
CA LYS A 33 9.01 1.94 -5.19
C LYS A 33 9.83 2.29 -3.95
N ALA A 34 10.22 3.56 -3.76
CA ALA A 34 10.78 4.09 -2.50
C ALA A 34 9.87 5.12 -1.78
N LEU A 35 8.79 5.58 -2.42
CA LEU A 35 7.78 6.48 -1.83
C LEU A 35 7.17 5.95 -0.51
N PRO A 36 6.69 6.82 0.39
CA PRO A 36 6.14 6.39 1.68
C PRO A 36 4.69 5.86 1.58
N TRP A 37 4.41 4.81 0.79
CA TRP A 37 3.02 4.28 0.69
C TRP A 37 2.52 3.66 1.99
N GLY A 38 3.42 3.22 2.87
CA GLY A 38 3.08 2.72 4.20
C GLY A 38 2.27 3.74 4.99
N ALA A 39 2.67 5.01 4.97
CA ALA A 39 1.95 6.09 5.66
C ALA A 39 0.53 6.30 5.10
N VAL A 40 0.36 6.17 3.77
CA VAL A 40 -0.96 6.28 3.14
C VAL A 40 -1.85 5.08 3.50
N TRP A 41 -1.28 3.88 3.54
CA TRP A 41 -1.98 2.67 3.95
C TRP A 41 -2.41 2.76 5.42
N ASP A 42 -1.52 3.19 6.30
CA ASP A 42 -1.80 3.32 7.73
C ASP A 42 -2.95 4.32 7.98
N TYR A 43 -2.94 5.45 7.26
CA TYR A 43 -4.03 6.42 7.33
C TYR A 43 -5.35 5.85 6.79
N PHE A 44 -5.30 5.09 5.70
CA PHE A 44 -6.49 4.40 5.18
C PHE A 44 -7.06 3.42 6.21
N CYS A 45 -6.24 2.62 6.88
CA CYS A 45 -6.69 1.73 7.95
C CYS A 45 -7.31 2.52 9.12
N LEU A 46 -6.65 3.59 9.56
CA LEU A 46 -7.14 4.45 10.65
C LEU A 46 -8.52 5.05 10.34
N THR A 47 -8.70 5.61 9.16
CA THR A 47 -9.98 6.22 8.73
C THR A 47 -11.12 5.22 8.60
N ASN A 48 -10.80 3.95 8.37
CA ASN A 48 -11.78 2.87 8.29
C ASN A 48 -12.00 2.15 9.63
N ASN A 49 -11.44 2.65 10.73
CA ASN A 49 -11.51 2.03 12.06
C ASN A 49 -11.03 0.57 12.09
N VAL A 50 -10.01 0.24 11.30
CA VAL A 50 -9.35 -1.07 11.34
C VAL A 50 -7.93 -0.95 11.90
N PRO A 51 -7.37 -2.01 12.52
CA PRO A 51 -6.04 -1.96 13.10
C PRO A 51 -4.96 -1.61 12.06
N VAL A 52 -4.00 -0.78 12.47
CA VAL A 52 -2.91 -0.29 11.62
C VAL A 52 -1.68 -1.20 11.78
N GLY A 53 -0.92 -1.39 10.70
CA GLY A 53 0.34 -2.15 10.76
C GLY A 53 0.16 -3.56 11.33
N ALA A 54 0.87 -3.85 12.42
CA ALA A 54 0.86 -5.16 13.09
C ALA A 54 -0.20 -5.28 14.20
N ASP A 55 -0.97 -4.23 14.48
CA ASP A 55 -1.90 -4.21 15.62
C ASP A 55 -3.01 -5.27 15.50
N TYR A 56 -3.34 -5.67 14.27
CA TYR A 56 -4.33 -6.73 14.00
C TYR A 56 -3.91 -8.09 14.58
N ILE A 57 -2.60 -8.33 14.78
CA ILE A 57 -2.10 -9.59 15.37
C ILE A 57 -2.67 -9.76 16.78
N SER A 58 -2.64 -8.69 17.58
CA SER A 58 -3.16 -8.72 18.94
C SER A 58 -4.67 -8.99 19.00
N GLU A 59 -5.44 -8.51 18.01
CA GLU A 59 -6.87 -8.77 17.91
C GLU A 59 -7.16 -10.23 17.52
N ILE A 60 -6.34 -10.81 16.64
CA ILE A 60 -6.44 -12.23 16.26
C ILE A 60 -6.10 -13.14 17.44
N GLU A 61 -5.00 -12.87 18.17
CA GLU A 61 -4.61 -13.66 19.35
C GLU A 61 -5.70 -13.65 20.44
N LYS A 62 -6.33 -12.49 20.65
CA LYS A 62 -7.50 -12.36 21.54
C LYS A 62 -8.66 -13.22 21.09
N TYR A 63 -8.96 -13.24 19.78
CA TYR A 63 -10.05 -14.04 19.22
C TYR A 63 -9.77 -15.54 19.34
N GLU A 64 -8.54 -15.97 19.06
CA GLU A 64 -8.11 -17.35 19.17
C GLU A 64 -8.31 -17.90 20.58
N THR A 65 -7.84 -17.15 21.58
CA THR A 65 -7.96 -17.54 23.00
C THR A 65 -9.41 -17.55 23.49
N LYS A 66 -10.22 -16.56 23.09
CA LYS A 66 -11.58 -16.38 23.62
C LYS A 66 -12.63 -17.27 22.95
N VAL A 67 -12.45 -17.55 21.66
CA VAL A 67 -13.47 -18.18 20.80
C VAL A 67 -12.98 -19.51 20.24
N LEU A 68 -11.88 -19.52 19.49
CA LEU A 68 -11.44 -20.72 18.76
C LEU A 68 -11.01 -21.86 19.69
N SER A 69 -10.41 -21.55 20.84
CA SER A 69 -9.99 -22.53 21.85
C SER A 69 -11.13 -23.36 22.47
N LYS A 70 -12.38 -22.89 22.32
CA LYS A 70 -13.58 -23.53 22.89
C LYS A 70 -14.39 -24.30 21.85
N ARG A 71 -13.87 -24.44 20.62
CA ARG A 71 -14.57 -25.00 19.48
C ARG A 71 -14.20 -26.46 19.24
#